data_AF-A0A3S1E884-F1
#
_entry.id   AF-A0A3S1E884-F1
#
_cell.length_a   1.000
_cell.length_b   1.000
_cell.length_c   1.000
_cell.angle_alpha   90.00
_cell.angle_beta   90.00
_cell.angle_gamma   90.00
#
_symmetry.space_group_name_H-M   'P 1'
#
loop_
_entity.id
_entity.type
_entity.pdbx_description
1 polymer ?
#
loop_
_entity_poly.entity_id
_entity_poly.type
_entity_poly.pdbx_seq_one_letter_code
_entity_poly.pdbx_strand_id
1 'polypeptide(L)'
;ADEGDELTQFRLEHGFGRNIAGMSDHLEEAKRLAILGVGLCFLPEGYAQTDVEAGRLWPLIAGGEVPRNDIFIVTDPQSPEHIARDLFIAEIVERTQLVVRNALI
;
A
#
# COMPACT_ATOMS: atom_id res chain seq x y z
N ALA A 1 -7.21 -10.02 7.10
CA ALA A 1 -6.67 -9.12 6.08
C ALA A 1 -5.55 -8.35 6.74
N ASP A 2 -4.38 -8.32 6.12
CA ASP A 2 -3.25 -7.49 6.52
C ASP A 2 -3.54 -6.05 6.08
N GLU A 3 -4.33 -5.35 6.88
CA GLU A 3 -4.80 -3.99 6.62
C GLU A 3 -4.19 -3.03 7.63
N GLY A 4 -3.56 -1.95 7.16
CA GLY A 4 -2.99 -0.92 8.03
C GLY A 4 -4.05 -0.22 8.88
N ASP A 5 -3.65 0.21 10.07
CA ASP A 5 -4.55 0.86 11.04
C ASP A 5 -5.20 2.13 10.47
N GLU A 6 -4.45 2.97 9.74
CA GLU A 6 -4.99 4.20 9.13
C GLU A 6 -6.11 3.90 8.13
N LEU A 7 -5.92 2.89 7.28
CA LEU A 7 -6.93 2.49 6.30
C LEU A 7 -8.16 1.90 6.99
N THR A 8 -7.94 1.07 8.03
CA THR A 8 -9.03 0.50 8.84
C THR A 8 -9.88 1.59 9.46
N GLN A 9 -9.26 2.60 10.09
CA GLN A 9 -9.97 3.73 10.68
C GLN A 9 -10.73 4.53 9.61
N PHE A 10 -10.06 4.89 8.51
CA PHE A 10 -10.66 5.64 7.42
C PHE A 10 -11.92 4.95 6.89
N ARG A 11 -11.86 3.63 6.65
CA ARG A 11 -13.03 2.87 6.18
C ARG A 11 -14.17 2.90 7.18
N LEU A 12 -13.89 2.70 8.46
CA LEU A 12 -14.91 2.66 9.50
C LEU A 12 -15.62 4.01 9.66
N GLU A 13 -14.86 5.11 9.70
CA GLU A 13 -15.37 6.48 9.81
C GLU A 13 -16.29 6.86 8.64
N HIS A 14 -15.91 6.44 7.43
CA HIS A 14 -16.67 6.75 6.20
C HIS A 14 -17.72 5.67 5.87
N GLY A 15 -17.87 4.64 6.71
CA GLY A 15 -18.85 3.58 6.52
C GLY A 15 -18.55 2.62 5.35
N PHE A 16 -17.31 2.58 4.87
CA PHE A 16 -16.86 1.62 3.87
C PHE A 16 -16.64 0.23 4.48
N GLY A 17 -16.87 -0.83 3.69
CA GLY A 17 -16.66 -2.22 4.12
C GLY A 17 -17.76 -2.80 5.00
N ARG A 18 -18.92 -2.14 5.15
CA ARG A 18 -20.11 -2.71 5.80
C ARG A 18 -20.65 -3.96 5.09
N ASN A 19 -20.43 -4.04 3.79
CA ASN A 19 -20.68 -5.23 2.98
C ASN A 19 -19.39 -5.54 2.22
N ILE A 20 -18.87 -6.75 2.41
CA ILE A 20 -17.65 -7.21 1.74
C ILE A 20 -18.06 -7.96 0.49
N ALA A 21 -17.83 -7.35 -0.68
CA ALA A 21 -18.13 -7.95 -1.99
C ALA A 21 -17.08 -9.00 -2.42
N GLY A 22 -15.88 -8.96 -1.83
CA GLY A 22 -14.79 -9.89 -2.07
C GLY A 22 -13.59 -9.56 -1.19
N MET A 23 -12.72 -10.54 -0.94
CA MET A 23 -11.52 -10.39 -0.13
C MET A 23 -10.38 -11.20 -0.74
N SER A 24 -9.18 -10.62 -0.75
CA SER A 24 -7.94 -11.29 -1.13
C SER A 24 -6.79 -10.62 -0.41
N ASP A 25 -5.77 -11.40 -0.05
CA ASP A 25 -4.52 -10.88 0.51
C ASP A 25 -3.51 -10.51 -0.61
N HIS A 26 -3.91 -10.65 -1.88
CA HIS A 26 -3.09 -10.30 -3.05
C HIS A 26 -3.64 -9.07 -3.77
N LEU A 27 -2.80 -8.04 -3.91
CA LEU A 27 -3.19 -6.76 -4.51
C LEU A 27 -3.52 -6.90 -6.00
N GLU A 28 -2.90 -7.84 -6.72
CA GLU A 28 -3.25 -8.17 -8.11
C GLU A 28 -4.70 -8.64 -8.23
N GLU A 29 -5.13 -9.50 -7.31
CA GLU A 29 -6.47 -10.06 -7.31
C GLU A 29 -7.51 -9.04 -6.85
N ALA A 30 -7.20 -8.26 -5.80
CA ALA A 30 -8.05 -7.16 -5.37
C ALA A 30 -8.30 -6.14 -6.49
N LYS A 31 -7.24 -5.78 -7.25
CA LYS A 31 -7.35 -4.92 -8.43
C LYS A 31 -8.17 -5.55 -9.54
N ARG A 32 -7.99 -6.85 -9.82
CA ARG A 32 -8.77 -7.58 -10.83
C ARG A 32 -10.27 -7.55 -10.51
N LEU A 33 -10.64 -7.76 -9.25
CA LEU A 33 -12.03 -7.67 -8.79
C LEU A 33 -12.60 -6.26 -8.94
N ALA A 34 -11.81 -5.22 -8.63
CA ALA A 34 -12.22 -3.82 -8.81
C ALA A 34 -12.47 -3.48 -10.30
N ILE A 35 -11.56 -3.90 -11.20
CA ILE A 35 -11.71 -3.72 -12.66
C ILE A 35 -12.98 -4.42 -13.18
N LEU A 36 -13.31 -5.59 -12.63
CA LEU A 36 -14.52 -6.34 -12.98
C LEU A 36 -15.81 -5.74 -12.38
N GLY A 37 -15.71 -4.67 -11.58
CA GLY A 37 -16.86 -4.02 -10.96
C GLY A 37 -17.47 -4.80 -9.80
N VAL A 38 -16.73 -5.75 -9.20
CA VAL A 38 -17.22 -6.54 -8.06
C VAL A 38 -17.45 -5.65 -6.83
N GLY A 39 -16.64 -4.61 -6.66
CA GLY A 39 -16.78 -3.67 -5.57
C GLY A 39 -15.75 -2.54 -5.62
N LEU A 40 -15.68 -1.76 -4.54
CA LEU A 40 -14.68 -0.72 -4.36
C LEU A 40 -13.41 -1.30 -3.75
N CYS A 41 -12.26 -0.77 -4.12
CA CYS A 41 -10.98 -1.21 -3.60
C CYS A 41 -10.08 0.00 -3.32
N PHE A 42 -9.38 -0.03 -2.20
CA PHE A 42 -8.30 0.89 -1.89
C PHE A 42 -7.03 0.33 -2.51
N LEU A 43 -6.42 1.07 -3.44
CA LEU A 43 -5.21 0.68 -4.14
C LEU A 43 -4.16 1.79 -4.01
N PRO A 44 -2.86 1.46 -3.88
CA PRO A 44 -1.80 2.44 -4.00
C PRO A 44 -1.88 3.19 -5.33
N GLU A 45 -1.70 4.51 -5.31
CA GLU A 45 -1.89 5.38 -6.49
C GLU A 45 -1.04 4.93 -7.67
N GLY A 46 0.28 4.78 -7.48
CA GLY A 46 1.20 4.33 -8.53
C GLY A 46 0.89 2.93 -9.07
N TYR A 47 0.25 2.07 -8.28
CA TYR A 47 -0.14 0.72 -8.69
C TYR A 47 -1.42 0.70 -9.54
N ALA A 48 -2.35 1.63 -9.28
CA ALA A 48 -3.59 1.79 -10.03
C ALA A 48 -3.45 2.72 -11.26
N GLN A 49 -2.40 3.54 -11.31
CA GLN A 49 -2.25 4.61 -12.29
C GLN A 49 -2.44 4.16 -13.74
N THR A 50 -1.78 3.07 -14.16
CA THR A 50 -1.91 2.55 -15.55
C THR A 50 -3.35 2.12 -15.88
N ASP A 51 -4.09 1.60 -14.92
CA ASP A 51 -5.50 1.19 -15.11
C ASP A 51 -6.43 2.41 -15.13
N VAL A 52 -6.11 3.47 -14.40
CA VAL A 52 -6.81 4.76 -14.44
C VAL A 52 -6.58 5.46 -15.78
N GLU A 53 -5.33 5.55 -16.23
CA GLU A 53 -4.95 6.14 -17.53
C GLU A 53 -5.60 5.40 -18.71
N ALA A 54 -5.75 4.08 -18.58
CA ALA A 54 -6.44 3.26 -19.58
C ALA A 54 -7.97 3.27 -19.46
N GLY A 55 -8.55 4.02 -18.53
CA GLY A 55 -10.00 4.11 -18.32
C GLY A 55 -10.65 2.82 -17.83
N ARG A 56 -9.88 1.92 -17.19
CA ARG A 56 -10.39 0.69 -16.56
C ARG A 56 -10.79 0.90 -15.09
N LEU A 57 -10.13 1.84 -14.43
CA LEU A 57 -10.44 2.26 -13.06
C LEU A 57 -10.69 3.77 -13.02
N TRP A 58 -11.42 4.20 -12.00
CA TRP A 58 -11.67 5.62 -11.74
C TRP A 58 -11.38 5.93 -10.27
N PRO A 59 -10.59 6.97 -9.97
CA PRO A 59 -10.38 7.42 -8.60
C PRO A 59 -11.68 7.99 -8.05
N LEU A 60 -12.14 7.46 -6.91
CA LEU A 60 -13.37 7.91 -6.25
C LEU A 60 -13.13 9.01 -5.22
N ILE A 61 -11.93 9.06 -4.66
CA ILE A 61 -11.53 10.06 -3.67
C ILE A 61 -10.45 10.90 -4.36
N ALA A 62 -10.85 12.06 -4.90
CA ALA A 62 -9.94 13.00 -5.56
C ALA A 62 -9.94 14.32 -4.79
N GLY A 63 -8.81 14.61 -4.12
CA GLY A 63 -8.68 15.75 -3.21
C GLY A 63 -9.26 15.47 -1.82
N GLY A 64 -8.64 16.04 -0.78
CA GLY A 64 -8.97 15.79 0.63
C GLY A 64 -7.96 14.87 1.34
N GLU A 65 -8.28 14.46 2.57
CA GLU A 65 -7.50 13.48 3.32
C GLU A 65 -7.79 12.07 2.78
N VAL A 66 -6.85 11.52 2.03
CA VAL A 66 -6.81 10.11 1.65
C VAL A 66 -6.00 9.32 2.69
N PRO A 67 -6.39 8.07 3.00
CA PRO A 67 -5.62 7.24 3.92
C PRO A 67 -4.21 7.03 3.35
N ARG A 68 -3.20 7.23 4.18
CA ARG A 68 -1.80 6.98 3.83
C ARG A 68 -1.38 5.68 4.49
N ASN A 69 -0.39 5.03 3.90
CA ASN A 69 0.29 3.91 4.53
C ASN A 69 1.77 4.20 4.46
N ASP A 70 2.43 4.21 5.61
CA ASP A 70 3.87 4.33 5.67
C ASP A 70 4.53 3.03 5.17
N ILE A 71 5.52 3.17 4.31
CA ILE A 71 6.37 2.07 3.87
C ILE A 71 7.68 2.16 4.65
N PHE A 72 8.07 1.07 5.29
CA PHE A 72 9.28 1.01 6.10
C PHE A 72 10.30 0.04 5.52
N ILE A 73 11.58 0.40 5.65
CA ILE A 73 12.67 -0.55 5.52
C ILE A 73 12.96 -1.09 6.92
N VAL A 74 12.73 -2.38 7.11
CA VAL A 74 12.93 -3.07 8.38
C VAL A 74 14.20 -3.91 8.27
N THR A 75 15.13 -3.70 9.21
CA THR A 75 16.34 -4.52 9.30
C THR A 75 16.58 -4.95 10.73
N ASP A 76 17.17 -6.13 10.89
CA ASP A 76 17.64 -6.62 12.19
C ASP A 76 18.95 -5.89 12.58
N PRO A 77 18.99 -5.22 13.76
CA PRO A 77 20.18 -4.53 14.24
C PRO A 77 21.30 -5.48 14.69
N GLN A 78 21.01 -6.76 14.92
CA GLN A 78 22.00 -7.78 15.28
C GLN A 78 22.63 -8.46 14.05
N SER A 79 22.04 -8.29 12.88
CA SER A 79 22.54 -8.87 11.64
C SER A 79 23.93 -8.32 11.29
N PRO A 80 24.91 -9.17 10.94
CA PRO A 80 26.26 -8.73 10.57
C PRO A 80 26.27 -7.69 9.46
N GLU A 81 27.27 -6.81 9.50
CA GLU A 81 27.49 -5.82 8.45
C GLU A 81 27.88 -6.50 7.14
N HIS A 82 27.16 -6.15 6.07
CA HIS A 82 27.40 -6.68 4.73
C HIS A 82 27.32 -5.52 3.75
N ILE A 83 28.44 -5.22 3.08
CA ILE A 83 28.54 -4.13 2.10
C ILE A 83 27.40 -4.17 1.07
N ALA A 84 27.02 -5.36 0.59
CA ALA A 84 25.91 -5.52 -0.35
C ALA A 84 24.56 -5.10 0.23
N ARG A 85 24.28 -5.41 1.51
CA ARG A 85 23.07 -4.97 2.23
C ARG A 85 23.07 -3.45 2.35
N ASP A 86 24.18 -2.87 2.78
CA ASP A 86 24.26 -1.43 3.06
C ASP A 86 24.09 -0.61 1.78
N LEU A 87 24.76 -1.02 0.69
CA LEU A 87 24.59 -0.41 -0.62
C LEU A 87 23.16 -0.56 -1.14
N PHE A 88 22.54 -1.72 -0.93
CA PHE A 88 21.15 -1.94 -1.35
C PHE A 88 20.15 -1.06 -0.59
N ILE A 89 20.30 -0.95 0.73
CA ILE A 89 19.46 -0.07 1.55
C ILE A 89 19.66 1.39 1.12
N ALA A 90 20.92 1.82 0.93
CA ALA A 90 21.23 3.17 0.49
C ALA A 90 20.56 3.50 -0.86
N GLU A 91 20.63 2.60 -1.83
CA GLU A 91 19.98 2.76 -3.14
C GLU A 91 18.46 2.86 -3.03
N ILE A 92 17.83 2.02 -2.19
CA ILE A 92 16.38 2.10 -1.98
C ILE A 92 16.03 3.47 -1.39
N VAL A 93 16.71 3.89 -0.32
CA VAL A 93 16.45 5.17 0.33
C VAL A 93 16.64 6.33 -0.64
N GLU A 94 17.70 6.33 -1.44
CA GLU A 94 17.97 7.36 -2.45
C GLU A 94 16.84 7.48 -3.47
N ARG A 95 16.34 6.35 -3.99
CA ARG A 95 15.29 6.36 -5.03
C ARG A 95 13.88 6.63 -4.52
N THR A 96 13.60 6.28 -3.26
CA THR A 96 12.24 6.26 -2.72
C THR A 96 11.98 7.31 -1.66
N GLN A 97 13.03 7.98 -1.17
CA GLN A 97 12.98 8.93 -0.05
C GLN A 97 12.38 8.33 1.23
N LEU A 98 12.43 6.99 1.38
CA LEU A 98 11.89 6.29 2.54
C LEU A 98 12.77 6.45 3.78
N VAL A 99 12.13 6.38 4.96
CA VAL A 99 12.81 6.42 6.26
C VAL A 99 13.16 5.00 6.71
N VAL A 100 14.43 4.73 7.01
CA VAL A 100 14.88 3.46 7.61
C VAL A 100 14.60 3.49 9.11
N ARG A 101 13.93 2.46 9.64
CA ARG A 101 13.76 2.27 11.09
C ARG A 101 14.39 0.95 11.51
N ASN A 102 15.21 1.00 12.56
CA ASN A 102 15.72 -0.20 13.20
C ASN A 102 14.59 -0.81 14.02
N ALA A 103 14.15 -2.01 13.65
CA ALA A 103 13.19 -2.76 14.46
C ALA A 103 13.99 -3.52 15.53
N LEU A 104 13.64 -3.28 16.80
CA LEU A 104 13.95 -4.22 17.87
C LEU A 104 12.89 -5.31 17.77
N ILE A 105 13.19 -6.41 17.08
CA ILE A 105 12.38 -7.63 17.14
C ILE A 105 12.91 -8.47 18.31
#